data_AF-A0A7J6U104-F1
#
_entry.id   AF-A0A7J6U104-F1
#
_cell.length_a   1.000
_cell.length_b   1.000
_cell.length_c   1.000
_cell.angle_alpha   90.00
_cell.angle_beta   90.00
_cell.angle_gamma   90.00
#
_symmetry.space_group_name_H-M   'P 1'
#
loop_
_entity.id
_entity.type
_entity.pdbx_description
1 polymer ?
#
loop_
_entity_poly.entity_id
_entity_poly.type
_entity_poly.pdbx_seq_one_letter_code
_entity_poly.pdbx_strand_id
1 'polypeptide(L)'
;FESQARSEDLRDVRGLMFVHIPLPEILLYWNAYGEDPHLVVGERDESVACSSANTGLFAAALGLNVSGIFHGHNHNNDFLARVESNSRTIHVGYGRKSGYGGYGGG
;
A
#
# COMPACT_ATOMS: atom_id res chain seq x y z
N PHE A 1 -35.08 -0.10 -3.24
CA PHE A 1 -34.75 -1.24 -4.12
C PHE A 1 -33.56 -0.97 -5.03
N GLU A 2 -33.29 0.28 -5.45
CA GLU A 2 -32.16 0.61 -6.35
C GLU A 2 -30.81 0.86 -5.65
N SER A 3 -30.81 1.07 -4.32
CA SER A 3 -29.58 1.37 -3.56
C SER A 3 -28.75 0.15 -3.18
N GLN A 4 -29.36 -1.03 -3.07
CA GLN A 4 -28.65 -2.27 -2.72
C GLN A 4 -27.94 -2.89 -3.94
N ALA A 5 -28.53 -2.85 -5.13
CA ALA A 5 -27.92 -3.37 -6.34
C ALA A 5 -26.58 -2.67 -6.69
N ARG A 6 -26.52 -1.34 -6.51
CA ARG A 6 -25.29 -0.57 -6.74
C ARG A 6 -24.19 -0.87 -5.72
N SER A 7 -24.52 -1.25 -4.49
CA SER A 7 -23.52 -1.58 -3.47
C SER A 7 -23.01 -3.03 -3.59
N GLU A 8 -23.80 -3.94 -4.16
CA GLU A 8 -23.36 -5.29 -4.53
C GLU A 8 -22.38 -5.24 -5.71
N ASP A 9 -22.71 -4.46 -6.75
CA ASP A 9 -21.91 -4.32 -7.97
C ASP A 9 -20.53 -3.68 -7.70
N LEU A 10 -20.47 -2.65 -6.84
CA LEU A 10 -19.21 -2.04 -6.42
C LEU A 10 -18.34 -2.93 -5.51
N ARG A 11 -18.92 -3.94 -4.84
CA ARG A 11 -18.15 -4.91 -4.05
C ARG A 11 -17.40 -5.90 -4.94
N ASP A 12 -17.84 -6.10 -6.17
CA ASP A 12 -17.19 -7.00 -7.14
C ASP A 12 -16.13 -6.28 -8.00
N VAL A 13 -16.17 -4.94 -8.06
CA VAL A 13 -15.14 -4.14 -8.75
C VAL A 13 -13.83 -4.16 -7.97
N ARG A 14 -12.74 -4.61 -8.61
CA ARG A 14 -11.40 -4.54 -8.01
C ARG A 14 -10.91 -3.09 -7.96
N GLY A 15 -10.55 -2.64 -6.76
CA GLY A 15 -10.10 -1.28 -6.51
C GLY A 15 -8.58 -1.17 -6.39
N LEU A 16 -8.05 0.01 -6.76
CA LEU A 16 -6.71 0.45 -6.39
C LEU A 16 -6.84 1.66 -5.47
N MET A 17 -5.96 1.73 -4.48
CA MET A 17 -5.95 2.80 -3.49
C MET A 17 -4.64 3.57 -3.58
N PHE A 18 -4.73 4.89 -3.64
CA PHE A 18 -3.59 5.79 -3.64
C PHE A 18 -3.67 6.67 -2.40
N VAL A 19 -2.64 6.63 -1.56
CA VAL A 19 -2.52 7.48 -0.37
C VAL A 19 -1.18 8.21 -0.38
N HIS A 20 -1.10 9.39 0.21
CA HIS A 20 0.17 10.11 0.20
C HIS A 20 1.15 9.56 1.24
N ILE A 21 0.68 9.30 2.46
CA ILE A 21 1.50 8.82 3.59
C ILE A 21 1.40 7.29 3.66
N PRO A 22 2.51 6.57 3.82
CA PRO A 22 2.49 5.12 3.91
C PRO A 22 1.75 4.61 5.17
N LEU A 23 1.18 3.43 5.04
CA LEU A 23 0.49 2.75 6.15
C LEU A 23 1.48 2.16 7.16
N PRO A 24 1.15 2.15 8.47
CA PRO A 24 1.98 1.50 9.49
C PRO A 24 2.27 0.02 9.20
N GLU A 25 1.29 -0.68 8.63
CA GLU A 25 1.40 -2.10 8.27
C GLU A 25 2.55 -2.38 7.31
N ILE A 26 2.98 -1.40 6.52
CA ILE A 26 4.06 -1.57 5.54
C ILE A 26 5.43 -1.55 6.19
N LEU A 27 5.61 -0.74 7.23
CA LEU A 27 6.81 -0.80 8.05
C LEU A 27 6.89 -2.14 8.79
N LEU A 28 5.77 -2.61 9.36
CA LEU A 28 5.71 -3.90 10.05
C LEU A 28 6.01 -5.06 9.09
N TYR A 29 5.41 -5.04 7.89
CA TYR A 29 5.61 -6.07 6.88
C TYR A 29 7.06 -6.10 6.37
N TRP A 30 7.63 -4.92 6.06
CA TRP A 30 9.03 -4.81 5.67
C TRP A 30 9.97 -5.37 6.77
N ASN A 31 9.74 -5.02 8.03
CA ASN A 31 10.60 -5.51 9.12
C ASN A 31 10.52 -7.03 9.31
N ALA A 32 9.41 -7.67 8.94
CA ALA A 32 9.22 -9.11 9.06
C ALA A 32 9.72 -9.88 7.82
N TYR A 33 9.55 -9.31 6.62
CA TYR A 33 9.70 -10.04 5.35
C TYR A 33 10.53 -9.30 4.28
N GLY A 34 11.14 -8.17 4.60
CA GLY A 34 11.85 -7.31 3.65
C GLY A 34 13.02 -7.99 2.93
N GLU A 35 13.60 -9.03 3.53
CA GLU A 35 14.69 -9.83 2.94
C GLU A 35 14.18 -11.03 2.12
N ASP A 36 12.87 -11.29 2.08
CA ASP A 36 12.29 -12.38 1.29
C ASP A 36 11.96 -11.89 -0.13
N PRO A 37 12.73 -12.28 -1.16
CA PRO A 37 12.53 -11.83 -2.54
C PRO A 37 11.24 -12.36 -3.17
N HIS A 38 10.57 -13.34 -2.55
CA HIS A 38 9.27 -13.84 -2.99
C HIS A 38 8.10 -12.99 -2.49
N LEU A 39 8.31 -12.23 -1.41
CA LEU A 39 7.31 -11.39 -0.77
C LEU A 39 7.56 -9.91 -1.01
N VAL A 40 8.82 -9.50 -1.15
CA VAL A 40 9.21 -8.10 -1.33
C VAL A 40 10.23 -7.99 -2.44
N VAL A 41 9.99 -7.07 -3.37
CA VAL A 41 10.91 -6.77 -4.48
C VAL A 41 11.22 -5.28 -4.47
N GLY A 42 12.50 -4.93 -4.51
CA GLY A 42 12.98 -3.54 -4.55
C GLY A 42 13.84 -3.17 -3.34
N GLU A 43 14.04 -1.88 -3.14
CA GLU A 43 14.99 -1.33 -2.18
C GLU A 43 14.29 -0.34 -1.21
N ARG A 44 14.77 -0.32 0.03
CA ARG A 44 14.34 0.63 1.06
C ARG A 44 15.55 1.40 1.56
N ASP A 45 15.77 2.56 0.97
CA ASP A 45 16.91 3.43 1.29
C ASP A 45 16.59 4.50 2.34
N GLU A 46 15.35 4.56 2.84
CA GLU A 46 14.99 5.42 3.96
C GLU A 46 13.89 4.82 4.86
N SER A 47 13.77 5.35 6.08
CA SER A 47 12.74 4.87 7.00
C SER A 47 11.34 5.18 6.47
N VAL A 48 10.43 4.21 6.56
CA VAL A 48 9.03 4.39 6.20
C VAL A 48 8.42 5.43 7.15
N ALA A 49 8.11 6.62 6.65
CA ALA A 49 7.51 7.70 7.41
C ALA A 49 5.98 7.53 7.46
N CYS A 50 5.54 6.40 8.03
CA CYS A 50 4.12 6.12 8.23
C CYS A 50 3.53 6.95 9.38
N SER A 51 2.21 7.11 9.38
CA SER A 51 1.51 7.67 10.53
C SER A 51 1.77 6.82 11.78
N SER A 52 1.81 7.44 12.96
CA SER A 52 1.88 6.71 14.24
C SER A 52 0.55 6.08 14.63
N ALA A 53 -0.55 6.46 13.96
CA ALA A 53 -1.88 5.96 14.22
C ALA A 53 -2.31 4.94 13.14
N ASN A 54 -2.77 3.78 13.59
CA ASN A 54 -3.48 2.83 12.75
C ASN A 54 -4.99 3.02 12.93
N THR A 55 -5.65 3.56 11.90
CA THR A 55 -7.10 3.81 11.91
C THR A 55 -7.92 2.68 11.27
N GLY A 56 -7.27 1.55 10.93
CA GLY A 56 -7.92 0.39 10.32
C GLY A 56 -8.02 0.48 8.79
N LEU A 57 -7.26 1.38 8.15
CA LEU A 57 -7.33 1.57 6.69
C LEU A 57 -6.93 0.32 5.91
N PHE A 58 -5.91 -0.40 6.37
CA PHE A 58 -5.51 -1.68 5.78
C PHE A 58 -6.60 -2.75 5.96
N ALA A 59 -7.20 -2.84 7.15
CA ALA A 59 -8.31 -3.75 7.41
C ALA A 59 -9.56 -3.42 6.57
N ALA A 60 -9.82 -2.13 6.35
CA ALA A 60 -10.89 -1.67 5.46
C ALA A 60 -10.57 -2.02 3.99
N ALA A 61 -9.33 -1.82 3.54
CA ALA A 61 -8.89 -2.21 2.21
C ALA A 61 -8.99 -3.72 1.99
N LEU A 62 -8.68 -4.53 3.00
CA LEU A 62 -8.98 -5.96 3.00
C LEU A 62 -10.49 -6.17 2.89
N GLY A 63 -11.33 -5.54 3.71
CA GLY A 63 -12.79 -5.68 3.65
C GLY A 63 -13.41 -5.34 2.28
N LEU A 64 -12.76 -4.46 1.53
CA LEU A 64 -13.10 -4.08 0.16
C LEU A 64 -12.35 -4.97 -0.86
N ASN A 65 -12.78 -4.97 -2.13
CA ASN A 65 -12.09 -5.71 -3.18
C ASN A 65 -10.83 -4.97 -3.69
N VAL A 66 -10.03 -4.40 -2.77
CA VAL A 66 -8.79 -3.67 -3.12
C VAL A 66 -7.67 -4.65 -3.35
N SER A 67 -7.02 -4.58 -4.52
CA SER A 67 -5.89 -5.44 -4.89
C SER A 67 -4.53 -4.74 -4.80
N GLY A 68 -4.53 -3.40 -4.67
CA GLY A 68 -3.32 -2.60 -4.63
C GLY A 68 -3.46 -1.34 -3.78
N ILE A 69 -2.45 -1.06 -2.96
CA ILE A 69 -2.29 0.20 -2.21
C ILE A 69 -0.94 0.81 -2.59
N PHE A 70 -0.95 2.06 -3.04
CA PHE A 70 0.28 2.75 -3.45
C PHE A 70 0.43 4.04 -2.66
N HIS A 71 1.65 4.28 -2.17
CA HIS A 71 1.98 5.48 -1.42
C HIS A 71 3.14 6.27 -2.02
N GLY A 72 3.15 7.57 -1.70
CA GLY A 72 4.28 8.46 -1.93
C GLY A 72 5.04 8.74 -0.64
N HIS A 73 5.59 9.95 -0.54
CA HIS A 73 6.27 10.53 0.64
C HIS A 73 7.75 10.18 0.81
N ASN A 74 8.14 8.91 0.87
CA ASN A 74 9.54 8.51 0.94
C ASN A 74 10.08 8.27 -0.48
N HIS A 75 10.91 9.20 -0.97
CA HIS A 75 11.37 9.26 -2.35
C HIS A 75 12.55 8.32 -2.68
N ASN A 76 13.22 7.77 -1.65
CA ASN A 76 14.31 6.82 -1.83
C ASN A 76 13.84 5.37 -1.65
N ASN A 77 12.60 5.15 -1.22
CA ASN A 77 12.03 3.80 -1.16
C ASN A 77 11.40 3.46 -2.51
N ASP A 78 11.88 2.38 -3.13
CA ASP A 78 11.33 1.81 -4.36
C ASP A 78 11.15 0.30 -4.16
N PHE A 79 10.08 -0.07 -3.47
CA PHE A 79 9.73 -1.48 -3.28
C PHE A 79 8.24 -1.76 -3.43
N LEU A 80 7.96 -3.01 -3.76
CA LEU A 80 6.64 -3.61 -3.85
C LEU A 80 6.60 -4.85 -2.93
N ALA A 81 5.64 -4.86 -2.01
CA ALA A 81 5.37 -5.98 -1.12
C ALA A 81 4.08 -6.69 -1.54
N ARG A 82 4.11 -8.02 -1.58
CA ARG A 82 2.95 -8.89 -1.78
C ARG A 82 2.44 -9.34 -0.42
N VAL A 83 1.47 -8.61 0.13
CA VAL A 83 0.91 -8.91 1.44
C VAL A 83 -0.23 -9.92 1.31
N GLU A 84 -0.06 -11.08 1.93
CA GLU A 84 -1.09 -12.11 2.02
C GLU A 84 -1.83 -12.02 3.35
N SER A 85 -3.15 -11.92 3.31
CA SER A 85 -3.99 -11.88 4.50
C SER A 85 -5.29 -12.63 4.28
N ASN A 86 -5.53 -13.64 5.12
CA ASN A 86 -6.63 -14.60 4.98
C ASN A 86 -6.57 -15.29 3.60
N SER A 87 -7.56 -15.04 2.73
CA SER A 87 -7.64 -15.58 1.37
C SER A 87 -7.42 -14.53 0.29
N ARG A 88 -6.77 -13.40 0.62
CA ARG A 88 -6.53 -12.29 -0.31
C ARG A 88 -5.08 -11.85 -0.32
N THR A 89 -4.66 -11.40 -1.49
CA THR A 89 -3.35 -10.78 -1.72
C THR A 89 -3.58 -9.32 -2.09
N ILE A 90 -2.91 -8.42 -1.38
CA ILE A 90 -2.85 -6.99 -1.69
C ILE A 90 -1.39 -6.65 -2.02
N HIS A 91 -1.17 -6.03 -3.17
CA HIS A 91 0.13 -5.47 -3.51
C HIS A 91 0.25 -4.09 -2.89
N VAL A 92 1.30 -3.87 -2.11
CA VAL A 92 1.51 -2.58 -1.46
C VAL A 92 2.90 -2.07 -1.78
N GLY A 93 3.02 -0.86 -2.30
CA GLY A 93 4.32 -0.37 -2.74
C GLY A 93 4.42 1.13 -2.88
N TYR A 94 5.64 1.60 -3.09
CA TYR A 94 5.92 2.99 -3.37
C TYR A 94 5.65 3.30 -4.84
N GLY A 95 4.97 4.42 -5.10
CA GLY A 95 4.87 4.97 -6.44
C GLY A 95 6.23 5.52 -6.86
N ARG A 96 6.93 4.82 -7.75
CA ARG A 96 8.25 5.21 -8.25
C ARG A 96 8.26 6.69 -8.68
N LYS A 97 9.16 7.49 -8.10
CA LYS A 97 9.40 8.87 -8.55
C LYS A 97 9.93 8.85 -9.99
N SER A 98 9.10 9.22 -10.96
CA SER A 98 9.56 9.58 -12.30
C SER A 98 9.44 11.10 -12.47
N GLY A 99 10.39 11.84 -11.89
CA GLY A 99 10.39 13.30 -11.99
C GLY A 99 11.61 13.95 -11.34
N TYR A 100 12.31 14.81 -12.10
CA TYR A 100 13.28 15.76 -11.56
C TYR A 100 12.51 16.81 -10.74
N GLY A 101 12.79 16.93 -9.43
CA GLY A 101 12.21 17.99 -8.59
C GLY A 101 11.24 17.59 -7.46
N GLY A 102 11.02 16.31 -7.16
CA GLY A 102 10.32 15.93 -5.91
C GLY A 102 11.18 16.24 -4.69
N TYR A 103 10.63 17.02 -3.76
CA TYR A 103 11.27 17.67 -2.61
C TYR A 103 12.35 16.86 -1.88
N GLY A 104 13.43 17.57 -1.56
CA GLY A 104 14.73 17.09 -1.10
C GLY A 104 15.80 17.98 -1.72
N GLY A 105 15.73 19.30 -1.45
CA GLY A 105 16.66 20.29 -1.97
C GLY A 105 17.67 20.69 -0.91
N GLY A 106 18.95 20.62 -1.25
CA GLY A 106 20.09 21.18 -0.50
C GLY A 106 20.84 20.18 0.34
#